data_AF-A0A1G1GVM0-F1
#
_entry.id   AF-A0A1G1GVM0-F1
#
_cell.length_a   1.000
_cell.length_b   1.000
_cell.length_c   1.000
_cell.angle_alpha   90.00
_cell.angle_beta   90.00
_cell.angle_gamma   90.00
#
_symmetry.space_group_name_H-M   'P 1'
#
loop_
_entity.id
_entity.type
_entity.pdbx_description
1 polymer ?
#
loop_
_entity_poly.entity_id
_entity_poly.type
_entity_poly.pdbx_seq_one_letter_code
_entity_poly.pdbx_strand_id
1 'polypeptide(L)'
;MFDVAYRKVIAPSESGPGSAHLLVTVRNKSGSDAKDVVAFILEQNNVTEEHVLIGNLSRDQRVEVMHPVGMPAEGASEVMDESAVWSIEYSDDSGARRTVLVQGTRVQ
;
A
#
# COMPACT_ATOMS: atom_id res chain seq x y z
N MET A 1 2.14 13.01 9.35
CA MET A 1 2.92 11.79 9.09
C MET A 1 1.95 10.64 8.88
N PHE A 2 2.27 9.65 8.07
CA PHE A 2 1.46 8.44 7.94
C PHE A 2 2.31 7.24 8.33
N ASP A 3 1.67 6.17 8.79
CA ASP A 3 2.31 4.86 8.86
C ASP A 3 1.72 3.97 7.77
N VAL A 4 2.58 3.13 7.18
CA VAL A 4 2.16 2.08 6.25
C VAL A 4 2.70 0.74 6.74
N ALA A 5 1.82 -0.24 6.80
CA ALA A 5 2.19 -1.64 6.95
C ALA A 5 1.59 -2.43 5.79
N TYR A 6 2.33 -3.41 5.27
CA TYR A 6 1.85 -4.18 4.12
C TYR A 6 2.23 -5.65 4.23
N ARG A 7 1.39 -6.51 3.64
CA ARG A 7 1.72 -7.92 3.42
C ARG A 7 1.14 -8.40 2.11
N LYS A 8 1.82 -9.36 1.51
CA LYS A 8 1.32 -10.07 0.34
C LYS A 8 0.57 -11.32 0.78
N VAL A 9 -0.61 -11.52 0.22
CA VAL A 9 -1.43 -12.71 0.40
C VAL A 9 -1.57 -13.39 -0.95
N ILE A 10 -1.15 -14.65 -1.01
CA ILE A 10 -1.29 -15.49 -2.20
C ILE A 10 -2.32 -16.57 -1.86
N ALA A 11 -3.42 -16.58 -2.60
CA ALA A 11 -4.42 -17.63 -2.52
C ALA A 11 -4.21 -18.58 -3.71
N PRO A 12 -3.64 -19.79 -3.49
CA PRO A 12 -3.54 -20.79 -4.53
C PRO A 12 -4.95 -21.23 -4.95
N SER A 13 -5.14 -21.48 -6.25
CA SER A 13 -6.37 -22.06 -6.79
C SER A 13 -6.11 -23.52 -7.14
N GLU A 14 -7.03 -24.41 -6.76
CA GLU A 14 -6.92 -25.85 -7.08
C GLU A 14 -7.25 -26.17 -8.55
N SER A 15 -7.89 -25.24 -9.26
CA SER A 15 -8.43 -25.48 -10.60
C SER A 15 -8.22 -24.33 -11.59
N GLY A 16 -7.28 -23.41 -11.34
CA GLY A 16 -7.04 -22.25 -12.21
C GLY A 16 -5.85 -21.38 -11.78
N PRO A 17 -5.64 -20.20 -12.40
CA PRO A 17 -4.61 -19.27 -11.97
C PRO A 17 -4.92 -18.79 -10.54
N GLY A 18 -3.92 -18.86 -9.65
CA GLY A 18 -4.03 -18.32 -8.30
C GLY A 18 -4.23 -16.80 -8.31
N SER A 19 -4.52 -16.24 -7.13
CA SER A 19 -4.62 -14.79 -6.97
C SER A 19 -3.60 -14.28 -5.96
N ALA A 20 -3.03 -13.11 -6.24
CA ALA A 20 -2.15 -12.40 -5.34
C ALA A 20 -2.77 -11.05 -4.99
N HIS A 21 -2.72 -10.71 -3.72
CA HIS A 21 -3.20 -9.44 -3.21
C HIS A 21 -2.15 -8.81 -2.29
N LEU A 22 -2.06 -7.50 -2.32
CA LEU A 22 -1.36 -6.71 -1.32
C LEU A 22 -2.39 -6.19 -0.33
N LEU A 23 -2.29 -6.61 0.93
CA LEU A 23 -3.01 -5.98 2.03
C LEU A 23 -2.17 -4.82 2.53
N VAL A 24 -2.70 -3.60 2.42
CA VAL A 24 -2.03 -2.37 2.84
C VAL A 24 -2.85 -1.73 3.94
N THR A 25 -2.23 -1.59 5.10
CA THR A 25 -2.75 -0.80 6.21
C THR A 25 -2.12 0.58 6.16
N VAL A 26 -2.96 1.62 6.14
CA VAL A 26 -2.53 3.02 6.24
C VAL A 26 -3.14 3.65 7.48
N ARG A 27 -2.31 4.34 8.28
CA ARG A 27 -2.75 5.12 9.43
C ARG A 27 -2.41 6.59 9.25
N ASN A 28 -3.39 7.47 9.42
CA ASN A 28 -3.18 8.91 9.38
C ASN A 28 -2.69 9.43 10.75
N LYS A 29 -1.43 9.90 10.81
CA LYS A 29 -0.84 10.61 11.97
C LYS A 29 -0.45 12.06 11.60
N SER A 30 -1.12 12.70 10.64
CA SER A 30 -0.82 14.06 10.21
C SER A 30 -1.23 15.13 11.21
N GLY A 31 -2.02 14.76 12.23
CA GLY A 31 -2.59 15.70 13.18
C GLY A 31 -3.86 16.40 12.65
N SER A 32 -4.24 16.13 11.40
CA SER A 32 -5.42 16.65 10.70
C SER A 32 -6.13 15.54 9.94
N ASP A 33 -7.29 15.83 9.37
CA ASP A 33 -7.92 14.92 8.43
C ASP A 33 -7.17 14.94 7.09
N ALA A 34 -7.28 13.85 6.33
CA ALA A 34 -6.69 13.68 5.01
C ALA A 34 -7.75 13.18 4.04
N LYS A 35 -7.87 13.84 2.89
CA LYS A 35 -8.86 13.52 1.87
C LYS A 35 -8.20 12.95 0.63
N ASP A 36 -8.94 12.11 -0.09
CA ASP A 36 -8.50 11.52 -1.36
C ASP A 36 -7.09 10.92 -1.26
N VAL A 37 -6.88 10.10 -0.21
CA VAL A 37 -5.59 9.49 0.08
C VAL A 37 -5.33 8.36 -0.91
N VAL A 38 -4.17 8.41 -1.56
CA VAL A 38 -3.66 7.39 -2.46
C VAL A 38 -2.23 7.04 -2.04
N ALA A 39 -1.92 5.75 -2.00
CA ALA A 39 -0.59 5.25 -1.66
C ALA A 39 0.06 4.54 -2.86
N PHE A 40 1.34 4.80 -3.07
CA PHE A 40 2.16 4.25 -4.14
C PHE A 40 3.37 3.57 -3.52
N ILE A 41 3.73 2.40 -4.00
CA ILE A 41 5.00 1.75 -3.65
C ILE A 41 6.05 2.14 -4.70
N LEU A 42 7.16 2.76 -4.29
CA LEU A 42 8.13 3.35 -5.21
C LEU A 42 9.26 2.40 -5.63
N GLU A 43 9.52 1.36 -4.84
CA GLU A 43 10.61 0.42 -5.10
C GLU A 43 10.14 -0.99 -4.73
N GLN A 44 9.79 -1.79 -5.74
CA GLN A 44 9.81 -3.24 -5.62
C GLN A 44 10.33 -3.84 -6.93
N ASN A 45 11.36 -4.68 -6.80
CA ASN A 45 11.96 -5.45 -7.89
C ASN A 45 10.88 -6.07 -8.81
N ASN A 46 10.69 -5.47 -9.99
CA ASN A 46 9.72 -5.85 -11.04
C ASN A 46 8.23 -5.63 -10.74
N VAL A 47 7.87 -4.89 -9.70
CA VAL A 47 6.48 -4.48 -9.46
C VAL A 47 6.29 -3.09 -10.04
N THR A 48 5.54 -3.02 -11.13
CA THR A 48 4.99 -1.80 -11.73
C THR A 48 4.45 -0.87 -10.63
N GLU A 49 4.51 0.45 -10.81
CA GLU A 49 3.93 1.42 -9.87
C GLU A 49 2.46 1.04 -9.54
N GLU A 50 2.23 0.41 -8.39
CA GLU A 50 0.91 -0.02 -7.96
C GLU A 50 0.26 1.10 -7.13
N HIS A 51 -0.94 1.51 -7.54
CA HIS A 51 -1.69 2.57 -6.88
C HIS A 51 -2.76 1.97 -5.98
N VAL A 52 -2.66 2.22 -4.68
CA VAL A 52 -3.64 1.75 -3.70
C VAL A 52 -4.53 2.91 -3.28
N LEU A 53 -5.80 2.84 -3.70
CA LEU A 53 -6.82 3.82 -3.34
C LEU A 53 -7.29 3.60 -1.90
N ILE A 54 -7.07 4.57 -1.02
CA ILE A 54 -7.45 4.49 0.40
C ILE A 54 -8.74 5.28 0.68
N GLY A 55 -8.89 6.45 0.07
CA GLY A 55 -10.04 7.34 0.27
C GLY A 55 -9.81 8.36 1.39
N ASN A 56 -10.84 8.69 2.17
CA ASN A 56 -10.73 9.69 3.24
C ASN A 56 -10.30 9.03 4.55
N LEU A 57 -9.35 9.66 5.24
CA LEU A 57 -8.81 9.22 6.52
C LEU A 57 -8.87 10.35 7.54
N SER A 58 -9.74 10.22 8.54
CA SER A 58 -9.73 11.12 9.69
C SER A 58 -8.44 10.97 10.49
N ARG A 59 -8.13 11.99 11.29
CA ARG A 59 -7.00 11.94 12.22
C ARG A 59 -7.01 10.66 13.07
N ASP A 60 -5.85 10.02 13.16
CA ASP A 60 -5.61 8.78 13.91
C ASP A 60 -6.36 7.54 13.39
N GLN A 61 -7.18 7.68 12.35
CA GLN A 61 -7.86 6.57 11.71
C GLN A 61 -6.85 5.65 11.01
N ARG A 62 -7.18 4.36 11.05
CA ARG A 62 -6.51 3.29 10.33
C ARG A 62 -7.51 2.65 9.37
N VAL A 63 -7.06 2.38 8.15
CA VAL A 63 -7.79 1.59 7.16
C VAL A 63 -6.88 0.49 6.63
N GLU A 64 -7.47 -0.67 6.34
CA GLU A 64 -6.82 -1.76 5.61
C GLU A 64 -7.51 -1.92 4.25
N VAL A 65 -6.71 -1.96 3.19
CA VAL A 65 -7.17 -2.11 1.81
C VAL A 65 -6.55 -3.36 1.21
N MET A 66 -7.34 -4.14 0.50
CA MET A 66 -6.88 -5.27 -0.28
C MET A 66 -6.78 -4.84 -1.75
N HIS A 67 -5.57 -4.85 -2.29
CA HIS A 67 -5.29 -4.45 -3.67
C HIS A 67 -4.82 -5.67 -4.48
N PRO A 68 -5.45 -6.00 -5.62
CA PRO A 68 -4.97 -7.10 -6.47
C PRO A 68 -3.62 -6.75 -7.08
N VAL A 69 -2.69 -7.71 -7.11
CA VAL A 69 -1.37 -7.55 -7.74
C VAL A 69 -1.08 -8.72 -8.65
N GLY A 70 -0.13 -8.54 -9.58
CA GLY A 70 0.33 -9.63 -10.43
C GLY A 70 0.82 -10.84 -9.62
N MET A 71 0.46 -12.04 -10.09
CA MET A 71 1.07 -13.28 -9.61
C MET A 71 2.52 -13.31 -10.09
N PRO A 72 3.49 -13.71 -9.24
CA PRO A 72 4.83 -14.00 -9.72
C PRO A 72 4.77 -15.10 -10.78
N ALA A 73 5.67 -15.04 -11.76
CA ALA A 73 5.88 -16.17 -12.66
C ALA A 73 6.26 -17.42 -11.85
N GLU A 74 5.78 -18.58 -12.30
CA GLU A 74 6.09 -19.86 -11.66
C GLU A 74 7.62 -20.07 -11.60
N GLY A 75 8.17 -20.28 -10.40
CA GLY A 75 9.62 -20.40 -10.18
C GLY A 75 10.37 -19.08 -9.95
N ALA A 76 9.70 -17.92 -10.00
CA ALA A 76 10.28 -16.66 -9.57
C ALA A 76 10.36 -16.61 -8.04
N SER A 77 11.57 -16.41 -7.51
CA SER A 77 11.74 -16.11 -6.09
C SER A 77 11.28 -14.68 -5.83
N GLU A 78 10.16 -14.51 -5.14
CA GLU A 78 9.73 -13.19 -4.68
C GLU A 78 10.59 -12.74 -3.52
N VAL A 79 11.65 -11.99 -3.84
CA VAL A 79 12.33 -11.17 -2.85
C VAL A 79 11.51 -9.90 -2.68
N MET A 80 10.53 -9.95 -1.79
CA MET A 80 9.89 -8.74 -1.28
C MET A 80 10.76 -8.19 -0.15
N ASP A 81 11.22 -6.96 -0.30
CA ASP A 81 12.01 -6.28 0.74
C ASP A 81 11.22 -6.16 2.05
N GLU A 82 11.93 -6.33 3.17
CA GLU A 82 11.36 -6.20 4.52
C GLU A 82 10.84 -4.78 4.80
N SER A 83 11.33 -3.81 4.02
CA SER A 83 10.93 -2.42 4.07
C SER A 83 10.88 -1.85 2.66
N ALA A 84 9.78 -1.19 2.30
CA ALA A 84 9.63 -0.50 1.01
C ALA A 84 9.29 0.97 1.25
N VAL A 85 9.72 1.87 0.37
CA VAL A 85 9.34 3.29 0.42
C VAL A 85 7.99 3.47 -0.25
N TRP A 86 7.09 4.15 0.43
CA TRP A 86 5.76 4.48 -0.06
C TRP A 86 5.62 5.99 -0.23
N SER A 87 5.09 6.42 -1.37
CA SER A 87 4.57 7.78 -1.54
C SER A 87 3.10 7.80 -1.13
N ILE A 88 2.70 8.78 -0.33
CA ILE A 88 1.29 9.03 -0.01
C ILE A 88 0.92 10.41 -0.50
N GLU A 89 -0.06 10.46 -1.38
CA GLU A 89 -0.66 11.69 -1.87
C GLU A 89 -2.03 11.90 -1.23
N TYR A 90 -2.29 13.11 -0.75
CA TYR A 90 -3.56 13.47 -0.09
C TYR A 90 -3.83 14.96 -0.16
N SER A 91 -5.09 15.36 0.07
CA SER A 91 -5.49 16.75 0.27
C SER A 91 -5.59 17.02 1.76
N ASP A 92 -4.93 18.07 2.24
CA ASP A 92 -5.07 18.53 3.63
C ASP A 92 -6.36 19.34 3.84
N ASP A 93 -6.62 19.76 5.08
CA ASP A 93 -7.83 20.52 5.43
C ASP A 93 -7.94 21.89 4.74
N SER A 94 -6.82 22.44 4.27
CA SER A 94 -6.81 23.68 3.47
C SER A 94 -7.16 23.42 1.99
N GLY A 95 -7.28 22.15 1.58
CA GLY A 95 -7.47 21.73 0.20
C GLY A 95 -6.17 21.65 -0.60
N ALA A 96 -5.02 21.88 0.03
CA ALA A 96 -3.73 21.78 -0.65
C ALA A 96 -3.34 20.30 -0.84
N ARG A 97 -2.83 19.96 -2.04
CA ARG A 97 -2.23 18.64 -2.28
C ARG A 97 -0.87 18.52 -1.62
N ARG A 98 -0.68 17.39 -0.96
CA ARG A 98 0.53 17.01 -0.23
C ARG A 98 0.99 15.65 -0.69
N THR A 99 2.30 15.50 -0.77
CA THR A 99 2.97 14.22 -1.00
C THR A 99 3.95 14.00 0.14
N VAL A 100 3.92 12.81 0.73
CA VAL A 100 4.88 12.41 1.77
C VAL A 100 5.45 11.05 1.46
N LEU A 101 6.74 10.89 1.72
CA LEU A 101 7.39 9.59 1.66
C LEU A 101 7.37 8.96 3.04
N VAL A 102 7.01 7.69 3.11
CA VAL A 102 6.97 6.91 4.35
C VAL A 102 7.64 5.57 4.16
N GLN A 103 8.38 5.14 5.18
CA GLN A 103 8.90 3.78 5.20
C GLN A 103 7.76 2.83 5.58
N GLY A 104 7.34 2.01 4.62
CA GLY A 104 6.40 0.93 4.87
C GLY A 104 7.09 -0.23 5.57
N THR A 105 6.40 -0.84 6.53
CA THR A 105 6.87 -2.05 7.22
C THR A 105 6.19 -3.27 6.65
N ARG A 106 6.97 -4.26 6.20
CA ARG A 106 6.41 -5.57 5.84
C ARG A 106 5.98 -6.31 7.11
N VAL A 107 4.73 -6.74 7.15
CA VAL A 107 4.22 -7.65 8.19
C VAL A 107 4.10 -9.07 7.61
N GLN A 108 4.40 -10.08 8.42
CA GLN A 108 4.31 -11.50 8.02
C GLN A 108 2.87 -12.01 8.11
#